data_AF-A0A2R6GNR1-F1
#
_entry.id   AF-A0A2R6GNR1-F1
#
_cell.length_a   1.000
_cell.length_b   1.000
_cell.length_c   1.000
_cell.angle_alpha   90.00
_cell.angle_beta   90.00
_cell.angle_gamma   90.00
#
_symmetry.space_group_name_H-M   'P 1'
#
loop_
_entity.id
_entity.type
_entity.pdbx_description
1 polymer ?
#
loop_
_entity_poly.entity_id
_entity_poly.type
_entity_poly.pdbx_seq_one_letter_code
_entity_poly.pdbx_strand_id
1 'polypeptide(L)'
;MRLAAQPRELDADVKTARFLEAYLSDFDGGFDYITYEWQTHRYPVDAEVQGDVRGDFTLQTRRSDVINDHAMYSDDRDARKLRAEYIHSAVDGRKVKSGGEPTVPVPRSDDGVEKLLSHLDNDRDEVAATNAEELERVVNDAVYEIFGITPSEQNVIEEFLETFWMC
;
A
#
# COMPACT_ATOMS: atom_id res chain seq x y z
N MET A 1 6.48 31.58 -2.85
CA MET A 1 6.63 30.37 -2.03
C MET A 1 6.20 29.22 -2.93
N ARG A 2 7.16 28.44 -3.46
CA ARG A 2 6.90 27.32 -4.37
C ARG A 2 6.87 26.05 -3.51
N LEU A 3 5.70 25.48 -3.30
CA LEU A 3 5.53 24.10 -2.83
C LEU A 3 5.13 23.31 -4.07
N ALA A 4 6.11 22.92 -4.88
CA ALA A 4 5.90 21.75 -5.74
C ALA A 4 5.83 20.55 -4.79
N ALA A 5 4.94 19.58 -5.01
CA ALA A 5 5.11 18.30 -4.32
C ALA A 5 6.56 17.88 -4.53
N GLN A 6 7.17 17.52 -3.42
CA GLN A 6 8.53 17.04 -3.48
C GLN A 6 8.46 15.77 -4.34
N PRO A 7 9.37 15.57 -5.31
CA PRO A 7 9.39 14.34 -6.12
C PRO A 7 9.45 13.05 -5.27
N ARG A 8 9.80 13.20 -3.99
CA ARG A 8 9.80 12.17 -2.95
C ARG A 8 8.39 11.69 -2.51
N GLU A 9 7.37 12.57 -2.50
CA GLU A 9 6.01 12.21 -2.06
C GLU A 9 5.31 11.31 -3.10
N LEU A 10 5.47 11.64 -4.39
CA LEU A 10 5.02 10.79 -5.50
C LEU A 10 5.78 9.45 -5.54
N ASP A 11 7.06 9.47 -5.17
CA ASP A 11 7.86 8.26 -5.05
C ASP A 11 7.34 7.36 -3.91
N ALA A 12 6.99 7.94 -2.76
CA ALA A 12 6.39 7.22 -1.63
C ALA A 12 5.03 6.60 -1.98
N ASP A 13 4.15 7.32 -2.69
CA ASP A 13 2.85 6.78 -3.13
C ASP A 13 3.01 5.57 -4.07
N VAL A 14 3.88 5.69 -5.09
CA VAL A 14 4.18 4.57 -5.99
C VAL A 14 4.83 3.40 -5.24
N LYS A 15 5.71 3.70 -4.27
CA LYS A 15 6.43 2.71 -3.49
C LYS A 15 5.50 1.93 -2.57
N THR A 16 4.60 2.60 -1.84
CA THR A 16 3.61 1.96 -0.96
C THR A 16 2.63 1.07 -1.75
N ALA A 17 2.19 1.50 -2.93
CA ALA A 17 1.34 0.68 -3.82
C ALA A 17 2.05 -0.59 -4.33
N ARG A 18 3.39 -0.57 -4.40
CA ARG A 18 4.26 -1.68 -4.82
C ARG A 18 5.00 -2.32 -3.66
N PHE A 19 4.38 -2.34 -2.48
CA PHE A 19 4.91 -3.05 -1.31
C PHE A 19 5.36 -4.48 -1.68
N LEU A 20 6.34 -5.03 -0.96
CA LEU A 20 7.23 -6.11 -1.41
C LEU A 20 8.25 -5.64 -2.46
N GLU A 21 7.86 -5.43 -3.72
CA GLU A 21 8.81 -5.15 -4.80
C GLU A 21 9.74 -3.97 -4.46
N ALA A 22 9.16 -2.88 -3.95
CA ALA A 22 9.91 -1.66 -3.73
C ALA A 22 10.66 -1.58 -2.38
N TYR A 23 10.40 -2.52 -1.45
CA TYR A 23 11.00 -2.50 -0.11
C TYR A 23 11.98 -3.66 0.12
N LEU A 24 11.84 -4.75 -0.64
CA LEU A 24 12.68 -5.93 -0.49
C LEU A 24 14.04 -5.78 -1.18
N SER A 25 14.13 -4.95 -2.23
CA SER A 25 15.39 -4.75 -2.97
C SER A 25 16.52 -4.21 -2.09
N ASP A 26 16.18 -3.41 -1.08
CA ASP A 26 17.14 -2.78 -0.15
C ASP A 26 17.24 -3.52 1.20
N PHE A 27 16.61 -4.69 1.33
CA PHE A 27 16.60 -5.45 2.57
C PHE A 27 17.64 -6.58 2.56
N ASP A 28 18.64 -6.48 3.43
CA ASP A 28 19.76 -7.43 3.51
C ASP A 28 19.49 -8.71 4.33
N GLY A 29 18.26 -8.88 4.86
CA GLY A 29 17.91 -10.03 5.71
C GLY A 29 17.43 -11.26 4.92
N GLY A 30 17.43 -12.41 5.60
CA GLY A 30 16.91 -13.66 5.04
C GLY A 30 15.38 -13.72 5.05
N PHE A 31 14.82 -14.44 4.07
CA PHE A 31 13.38 -14.64 3.92
C PHE A 31 12.99 -16.11 4.05
N ASP A 32 11.82 -16.33 4.62
CA ASP A 32 10.98 -17.50 4.37
C ASP A 32 9.87 -17.12 3.38
N TYR A 33 9.12 -18.10 2.89
CA TYR A 33 8.19 -17.88 1.79
C TYR A 33 6.85 -18.54 2.09
N ILE A 34 5.78 -17.76 1.97
CA ILE A 34 4.41 -18.26 2.03
C ILE A 34 3.89 -18.28 0.60
N THR A 35 3.56 -19.46 0.09
CA THR A 35 2.82 -19.61 -1.16
C THR A 35 1.40 -20.02 -0.82
N TYR A 36 0.42 -19.25 -1.32
CA TYR A 36 -0.99 -19.51 -1.05
C TYR A 36 -1.80 -19.52 -2.34
N GLU A 37 -2.64 -20.54 -2.52
CA GLU A 37 -3.55 -20.64 -3.65
C GLU A 37 -4.87 -19.91 -3.37
N TRP A 38 -5.14 -18.88 -4.16
CA TRP A 38 -6.40 -18.14 -4.08
C TRP A 38 -7.58 -18.98 -4.55
N GLN A 39 -8.54 -19.22 -3.66
CA GLN A 39 -9.77 -19.91 -4.02
C GLN A 39 -10.72 -18.97 -4.78
N THR A 40 -10.66 -17.68 -4.49
CA THR A 40 -11.55 -16.67 -5.09
C THR A 40 -10.82 -15.64 -5.96
N HIS A 41 -11.55 -15.06 -6.92
CA HIS A 41 -11.06 -13.98 -7.77
C HIS A 41 -11.47 -12.63 -7.15
N ARG A 42 -10.55 -11.69 -6.95
CA ARG A 42 -10.83 -10.41 -6.28
C ARG A 42 -10.15 -9.20 -6.92
N TYR A 43 -10.87 -8.08 -6.92
CA TYR A 43 -10.45 -6.77 -7.42
C TYR A 43 -11.13 -5.66 -6.61
N PRO A 44 -10.53 -5.18 -5.51
CA PRO A 44 -9.34 -5.68 -4.82
C PRO A 44 -9.64 -6.78 -3.80
N VAL A 45 -8.60 -7.39 -3.22
CA VAL A 45 -8.66 -8.16 -1.97
C VAL A 45 -9.01 -7.21 -0.82
N ASP A 46 -9.89 -7.68 0.07
CA ASP A 46 -10.27 -7.03 1.33
C ASP A 46 -9.93 -8.04 2.43
N ALA A 47 -8.77 -7.85 3.05
CA ALA A 47 -8.20 -8.74 4.05
C ALA A 47 -8.36 -8.17 5.46
N GLU A 48 -8.45 -9.05 6.45
CA GLU A 48 -8.55 -8.70 7.86
C GLU A 48 -7.65 -9.61 8.68
N VAL A 49 -6.86 -9.01 9.58
CA VAL A 49 -6.08 -9.76 10.57
C VAL A 49 -7.00 -10.16 11.71
N GLN A 50 -7.23 -11.46 11.89
CA GLN A 50 -8.02 -11.99 13.00
C GLN A 50 -7.12 -12.70 14.00
N GLY A 51 -7.16 -12.23 15.25
CA GLY A 51 -6.53 -12.90 16.39
C GLY A 51 -7.50 -13.83 17.10
N ASP A 52 -7.08 -15.06 17.38
CA ASP A 52 -7.85 -15.99 18.20
C ASP A 52 -7.58 -15.80 19.70
N VAL A 53 -8.39 -16.47 20.53
CA VAL A 53 -8.26 -16.43 22.01
C VAL A 53 -6.98 -17.09 22.53
N ARG A 54 -6.25 -17.85 21.70
CA ARG A 54 -4.96 -18.48 22.00
C ARG A 54 -3.77 -17.60 21.58
N GLY A 55 -4.05 -16.47 20.92
CA GLY A 55 -3.07 -15.48 20.48
C GLY A 55 -2.49 -15.76 19.10
N ASP A 56 -3.02 -16.75 18.36
CA ASP A 56 -2.63 -17.00 16.97
C ASP A 56 -3.37 -16.03 16.05
N PHE A 57 -2.70 -15.60 15.00
CA PHE A 57 -3.25 -14.67 14.03
C PHE A 57 -3.42 -15.35 12.68
N THR A 58 -4.57 -15.15 12.07
CA THR A 58 -4.89 -15.61 10.72
C THR A 58 -5.28 -14.43 9.87
N LEU A 59 -4.93 -14.48 8.58
CA LEU A 59 -5.46 -13.51 7.64
C LEU A 59 -6.72 -14.09 7.02
N GLN A 60 -7.86 -13.42 7.19
CA GLN A 60 -9.10 -13.79 6.53
C GLN A 60 -9.45 -12.77 5.47
N THR A 61 -9.84 -13.24 4.31
CA THR A 61 -10.54 -12.38 3.35
C THR A 61 -12.04 -12.59 3.51
N ARG A 62 -12.85 -11.59 3.16
CA ARG A 62 -14.32 -11.66 3.33
C ARG A 62 -14.92 -12.87 2.60
N ARG A 63 -15.08 -13.96 3.36
CA ARG A 63 -15.88 -15.19 3.17
C ARG A 63 -15.23 -16.49 2.66
N SER A 64 -13.91 -16.60 2.41
CA SER A 64 -13.40 -17.90 1.88
C SER A 64 -11.93 -18.19 2.13
N ASP A 65 -11.04 -17.24 1.89
CA ASP A 65 -9.60 -17.51 1.95
C ASP A 65 -9.06 -17.21 3.36
N VAL A 66 -8.34 -18.18 3.94
CA VAL A 66 -7.67 -18.06 5.24
C VAL A 66 -6.20 -18.40 5.06
N ILE A 67 -5.31 -17.44 5.34
CA ILE A 67 -3.87 -17.65 5.33
C ILE A 67 -3.40 -17.85 6.77
N ASN A 68 -2.81 -19.02 7.01
CA ASN A 68 -2.16 -19.39 8.26
C ASN A 68 -0.95 -20.24 7.89
N ASP A 69 0.25 -19.72 8.10
CA ASP A 69 1.50 -20.35 7.71
C ASP A 69 2.53 -20.24 8.84
N HIS A 70 3.43 -21.22 8.94
CA HIS A 70 4.50 -21.25 9.93
C HIS A 70 5.38 -19.99 9.92
N ALA A 71 5.58 -19.33 8.78
CA ALA A 71 6.35 -18.08 8.70
C ALA A 71 5.66 -16.90 9.41
N MET A 72 4.39 -17.03 9.77
CA MET A 72 3.65 -16.07 10.60
C MET A 72 3.85 -16.30 12.11
N TYR A 73 4.44 -17.43 12.50
CA TYR A 73 4.65 -17.77 13.90
C TYR A 73 5.84 -17.03 14.50
N SER A 74 5.70 -16.61 15.76
CA SER A 74 6.76 -16.17 16.66
C SER A 74 6.36 -16.56 18.08
N ASP A 75 7.34 -16.77 18.95
CA ASP A 75 7.10 -17.02 20.38
C ASP A 75 6.50 -15.77 21.06
N ASP A 76 6.80 -14.59 20.53
CA ASP A 76 6.25 -13.32 21.01
C ASP A 76 4.89 -13.03 20.35
N ARG A 77 3.90 -12.63 21.15
CA ARG A 77 2.54 -12.37 20.67
C ARG A 77 2.47 -11.11 19.80
N ASP A 78 3.19 -10.06 20.16
CA ASP A 78 3.17 -8.81 19.42
C ASP A 78 3.94 -8.98 18.10
N ALA A 79 5.02 -9.76 18.10
CA ALA A 79 5.68 -10.18 16.87
C ALA A 79 4.77 -11.01 15.94
N ARG A 80 3.96 -11.92 16.48
CA ARG A 80 2.94 -12.65 15.67
C ARG A 80 1.92 -11.69 15.04
N LYS A 81 1.50 -10.65 15.76
CA LYS A 81 0.60 -9.62 15.23
C LYS A 81 1.26 -8.87 14.07
N LEU A 82 2.50 -8.41 14.25
CA LEU A 82 3.28 -7.72 13.22
C LEU A 82 3.48 -8.59 11.98
N ARG A 83 3.78 -9.88 12.15
CA ARG A 83 3.87 -10.83 11.03
C ARG A 83 2.56 -10.94 10.26
N ALA A 84 1.42 -11.00 10.95
CA ALA A 84 0.12 -11.01 10.29
C ALA A 84 -0.19 -9.68 9.57
N GLU A 85 0.19 -8.54 10.15
CA GLU A 85 0.06 -7.21 9.53
C GLU A 85 0.96 -7.05 8.29
N TYR A 86 2.13 -7.68 8.28
CA TYR A 86 3.02 -7.74 7.12
C TYR A 86 2.39 -8.53 5.97
N ILE A 87 1.81 -9.71 6.25
CA ILE A 87 1.09 -10.48 5.22
C ILE A 87 -0.15 -9.73 4.74
N HIS A 88 -0.89 -9.09 5.65
CA HIS A 88 -2.01 -8.23 5.29
C HIS A 88 -1.56 -7.14 4.29
N SER A 89 -0.53 -6.37 4.62
CA SER A 89 0.00 -5.30 3.74
C SER A 89 0.53 -5.85 2.40
N ALA A 90 0.98 -7.10 2.38
CA ALA A 90 1.43 -7.78 1.17
C ALA A 90 0.29 -8.20 0.23
N VAL A 91 -0.94 -8.42 0.71
CA VAL A 91 -2.04 -8.96 -0.13
C VAL A 91 -3.25 -8.05 -0.24
N ASP A 92 -3.50 -7.21 0.76
CA ASP A 92 -4.64 -6.29 0.80
C ASP A 92 -4.58 -5.27 -0.34
N GLY A 93 -5.74 -4.88 -0.88
CA GLY A 93 -5.81 -3.95 -2.01
C GLY A 93 -5.38 -4.55 -3.36
N ARG A 94 -4.80 -5.76 -3.40
CA ARG A 94 -4.27 -6.34 -4.64
C ARG A 94 -5.32 -7.06 -5.46
N LYS A 95 -4.98 -7.22 -6.74
CA LYS A 95 -5.78 -7.94 -7.73
C LYS A 95 -5.32 -9.39 -7.79
N VAL A 96 -6.22 -10.34 -7.52
CA VAL A 96 -5.88 -11.77 -7.49
C VAL A 96 -6.89 -12.59 -8.28
N LYS A 97 -6.40 -13.67 -8.90
CA LYS A 97 -7.21 -14.60 -9.68
C LYS A 97 -7.36 -15.91 -8.91
N SER A 98 -8.53 -16.51 -8.99
CA SER A 98 -8.75 -17.87 -8.49
C SER A 98 -7.79 -18.85 -9.18
N GLY A 99 -7.21 -19.78 -8.41
CA GLY A 99 -6.14 -20.70 -8.80
C GLY A 99 -4.75 -20.05 -8.92
N GLY A 100 -4.60 -18.77 -8.60
CA GLY A 100 -3.30 -18.10 -8.56
C GLY A 100 -2.55 -18.45 -7.27
N GLU A 101 -1.24 -18.66 -7.38
CA GLU A 101 -0.37 -19.04 -6.25
C GLU A 101 0.75 -18.02 -6.02
N PRO A 102 0.46 -16.76 -5.63
CA PRO A 102 1.52 -15.80 -5.34
C PRO A 102 2.32 -16.23 -4.12
N THR A 103 3.61 -15.94 -4.18
CA THR A 103 4.55 -16.16 -3.08
C THR A 103 4.85 -14.83 -2.40
N VAL A 104 4.65 -14.80 -1.08
CA VAL A 104 5.01 -13.68 -0.22
C VAL A 104 6.32 -14.00 0.51
N PRO A 105 7.40 -13.26 0.29
CA PRO A 105 8.62 -13.38 1.08
C PRO A 105 8.43 -12.68 2.44
N VAL A 106 8.71 -13.41 3.51
CA VAL A 106 8.54 -12.97 4.90
C VAL A 106 9.91 -12.94 5.57
N PRO A 107 10.34 -11.82 6.15
CA PRO A 107 11.59 -11.78 6.90
C PRO A 107 11.64 -12.86 7.98
N ARG A 108 12.78 -13.55 8.11
CA ARG A 108 12.98 -14.58 9.14
C ARG A 108 12.96 -14.01 10.54
N SER A 109 13.50 -12.80 10.72
CA SER A 109 13.59 -12.11 12.01
C SER A 109 12.41 -11.18 12.24
N ASP A 110 11.92 -11.13 13.47
CA ASP A 110 10.86 -10.21 13.90
C ASP A 110 11.27 -8.74 13.67
N ASP A 111 12.51 -8.36 14.00
CA ASP A 111 13.08 -7.03 13.71
C ASP A 111 13.02 -6.66 12.22
N GLY A 112 13.12 -7.68 11.35
CA GLY A 112 13.06 -7.48 9.90
C GLY A 112 11.64 -7.13 9.44
N VAL A 113 10.64 -7.79 10.03
CA VAL A 113 9.22 -7.51 9.80
C VAL A 113 8.89 -6.10 10.30
N GLU A 114 9.28 -5.78 11.52
CA GLU A 114 9.06 -4.46 12.13
C GLU A 114 9.69 -3.33 11.31
N LYS A 115 10.92 -3.51 10.85
CA LYS A 115 11.62 -2.52 10.02
C LYS A 115 10.87 -2.24 8.71
N LEU A 116 10.43 -3.29 8.01
CA LEU A 116 9.71 -3.13 6.74
C LEU A 116 8.34 -2.49 6.93
N LEU A 117 7.60 -2.86 7.98
CA LEU A 117 6.33 -2.23 8.33
C LEU A 117 6.51 -0.76 8.72
N SER A 118 7.51 -0.45 9.54
CA SER A 118 7.80 0.92 9.95
C SER A 118 8.18 1.81 8.76
N HIS A 119 8.94 1.28 7.80
CA HIS A 119 9.24 2.00 6.56
C HIS A 119 7.97 2.26 5.72
N LEU A 120 7.10 1.25 5.61
CA LEU A 120 5.84 1.39 4.90
C LEU A 120 4.93 2.45 5.54
N ASP A 121 4.80 2.43 6.87
CA ASP A 121 3.96 3.38 7.59
C ASP A 121 4.52 4.80 7.54
N ASN A 122 5.84 4.98 7.61
CA ASN A 122 6.47 6.29 7.40
C ASN A 122 6.20 6.84 5.99
N ASP A 123 6.30 6.01 4.95
CA ASP A 123 6.01 6.43 3.57
C ASP A 123 4.51 6.73 3.40
N ARG A 124 3.61 6.00 4.07
CA ARG A 124 2.16 6.30 4.12
C ARG A 124 1.87 7.61 4.83
N ASP A 125 2.53 7.88 5.95
CA ASP A 125 2.38 9.13 6.69
C ASP A 125 2.90 10.32 5.86
N GLU A 126 3.98 10.14 5.10
CA GLU A 126 4.49 11.14 4.16
C GLU A 126 3.44 11.46 3.07
N VAL A 127 2.81 10.43 2.49
CA VAL A 127 1.72 10.60 1.52
C VAL A 127 0.49 11.26 2.16
N ALA A 128 0.08 10.83 3.35
CA ALA A 128 -1.10 11.37 4.03
C ALA A 128 -0.92 12.82 4.52
N ALA A 129 0.31 13.21 4.86
CA ALA A 129 0.64 14.58 5.21
C ALA A 129 0.71 15.50 3.97
N THR A 130 0.74 14.94 2.77
CA THR A 130 0.77 15.70 1.51
C THR A 130 -0.58 16.37 1.27
N ASN A 131 -0.59 17.68 1.04
CA ASN A 131 -1.79 18.42 0.69
C ASN A 131 -2.12 18.22 -0.80
N ALA A 132 -2.98 17.25 -1.09
CA ALA A 132 -3.37 16.89 -2.46
C ALA A 132 -3.92 18.09 -3.25
N GLU A 133 -4.72 18.95 -2.62
CA GLU A 133 -5.30 20.16 -3.26
C GLU A 133 -4.20 21.16 -3.66
N GLU A 134 -3.18 21.31 -2.82
CA GLU A 134 -2.04 22.19 -3.11
C GLU A 134 -1.18 21.62 -4.24
N LEU A 135 -0.96 20.30 -4.25
CA LEU A 135 -0.22 19.62 -5.32
C LEU A 135 -0.96 19.72 -6.65
N GLU A 136 -2.25 19.40 -6.67
CA GLU A 136 -3.08 19.49 -7.87
C GLU A 136 -3.00 20.89 -8.48
N ARG A 137 -3.15 21.93 -7.64
CA ARG A 137 -3.01 23.31 -8.07
C ARG A 137 -1.67 23.60 -8.74
N VAL A 138 -0.57 23.08 -8.18
CA VAL A 138 0.77 23.31 -8.74
C VAL A 138 0.96 22.59 -10.09
N VAL A 139 0.41 21.39 -10.22
CA VAL A 139 0.42 20.66 -11.49
C VAL A 139 -0.43 21.40 -12.53
N ASN A 140 -1.64 21.83 -12.17
CA ASN A 140 -2.52 22.58 -13.06
C ASN A 140 -1.85 23.89 -13.50
N ASP A 141 -1.27 24.67 -12.59
CA ASP A 141 -0.52 25.89 -12.90
C ASP A 141 0.61 25.62 -13.92
N ALA A 142 1.37 24.53 -13.75
CA ALA A 142 2.44 24.15 -14.68
C ALA A 142 1.92 23.70 -16.05
N VAL A 143 0.83 22.93 -16.09
CA VAL A 143 0.18 22.51 -17.35
C VAL A 143 -0.36 23.73 -18.09
N TYR A 144 -1.03 24.62 -17.39
CA TYR A 144 -1.56 25.86 -17.96
C TYR A 144 -0.44 26.75 -18.51
N GLU A 145 0.70 26.84 -17.82
CA GLU A 145 1.88 27.53 -18.34
C GLU A 145 2.41 26.89 -19.63
N ILE A 146 2.54 25.56 -19.68
CA ILE A 146 3.04 24.82 -20.86
C ILE A 146 2.14 25.04 -22.08
N PHE A 147 0.82 25.03 -21.89
CA PHE A 147 -0.15 25.22 -22.96
C PHE A 147 -0.50 26.68 -23.21
N GLY A 148 0.11 27.62 -22.47
CA GLY A 148 -0.15 29.05 -22.61
C GLY A 148 -1.59 29.44 -22.28
N ILE A 149 -2.25 28.68 -21.40
CA ILE A 149 -3.65 28.89 -21.02
C ILE A 149 -3.75 30.12 -20.12
N THR A 150 -4.57 31.08 -20.54
CA THR A 150 -4.80 32.32 -19.81
C THR A 150 -5.66 32.09 -18.56
N PRO A 151 -5.58 32.95 -17.53
CA PRO A 151 -6.41 32.82 -16.33
C PRO A 151 -7.93 32.74 -16.62
N SER A 152 -8.39 33.40 -17.68
CA SER A 152 -9.78 33.31 -18.14
C SER A 152 -10.15 31.95 -18.72
N GLU A 153 -9.22 31.30 -19.43
CA GLU A 153 -9.44 29.96 -19.98
C GLU A 153 -9.32 28.89 -18.88
N GLN A 154 -8.42 29.09 -17.91
CA GLN A 154 -8.30 28.22 -16.73
C GLN A 154 -9.62 28.14 -15.98
N ASN A 155 -10.27 29.28 -15.70
CA ASN A 155 -11.53 29.31 -14.98
C ASN A 155 -12.64 28.52 -15.69
N VAL A 156 -12.67 28.53 -17.03
CA VAL A 156 -13.63 27.74 -17.83
C VAL A 156 -13.30 26.24 -17.76
N ILE A 157 -12.01 25.88 -17.76
CA ILE A 157 -11.56 24.49 -17.65
C ILE A 157 -11.88 23.93 -16.27
N GLU A 158 -11.57 24.66 -15.19
CA GLU A 158 -11.85 24.24 -13.82
C GLU A 158 -13.36 24.07 -13.58
N GLU A 159 -14.19 25.02 -14.03
CA GLU A 159 -15.65 24.93 -13.94
C GLU A 159 -16.20 23.70 -14.70
N PHE A 160 -15.58 23.36 -15.85
CA PHE A 160 -15.92 22.16 -16.60
C PHE A 160 -15.48 20.88 -15.89
N LEU A 161 -14.27 20.85 -15.29
CA LEU A 161 -13.74 19.68 -14.59
C LEU A 161 -14.50 19.39 -13.29
N GLU A 162 -14.86 20.41 -12.52
CA GLU A 162 -15.71 20.26 -11.32
C GLU A 162 -17.03 19.54 -11.64
N THR A 163 -17.61 19.83 -12.82
CA THR A 163 -18.83 19.16 -13.29
C THR A 163 -18.64 17.65 -13.50
N PHE A 164 -17.45 17.19 -13.89
CA PHE A 164 -17.14 15.78 -14.09
C PHE A 164 -16.74 15.05 -12.81
N TRP A 165 -16.24 15.77 -11.80
CA TRP A 165 -15.80 15.17 -10.53
C TRP A 165 -16.90 15.12 -9.46
N MET A 166 -18.02 15.84 -9.65
CA MET A 166 -19.20 15.79 -8.78
C MET A 166 -20.23 14.67 -9.11
N CYS A 167 -19.92 13.73 -10.02
CA CYS A 167 -20.77 12.58 -10.37
C CYS A 167 -20.05 11.26 -10.15
#